data_AF-A0A965JTD7-F1
#
_entry.id   AF-A0A965JTD7-F1
#
_cell.length_a   1.000
_cell.length_b   1.000
_cell.length_c   1.000
_cell.angle_alpha   90.00
_cell.angle_beta   90.00
_cell.angle_gamma   90.00
#
_symmetry.space_group_name_H-M   'P 1'
#
loop_
_entity.id
_entity.type
_entity.pdbx_description
1 polymer ?
#
loop_
_entity_poly.entity_id
_entity_poly.type
_entity_poly.pdbx_seq_one_letter_code
_entity_poly.pdbx_strand_id
1 'polypeptide(L)'
;MENNFIIIDYLNQNIKILQFISESDYQFNERLLFIKKLETFISPPNNKEAIRLSKIWYSIKFKKCTYPLEIYNNILKYDSNIKIKN
;
A
#
# COMPACT_ATOMS: atom_id res chain seq x y z
N MET A 1 -13.32 -16.89 -9.10
CA MET A 1 -12.18 -16.66 -8.18
C MET A 1 -12.64 -15.64 -7.18
N GLU A 2 -12.51 -15.92 -5.90
CA GLU A 2 -12.97 -15.05 -4.82
C GLU A 2 -11.83 -14.15 -4.35
N ASN A 3 -12.20 -12.98 -3.84
CA ASN A 3 -11.27 -12.06 -3.21
C ASN A 3 -10.91 -12.60 -1.81
N ASN A 4 -9.63 -12.69 -1.49
CA ASN A 4 -9.15 -13.18 -0.19
C ASN A 4 -8.90 -12.03 0.79
N PHE A 5 -9.16 -12.24 2.07
CA PHE A 5 -8.80 -11.29 3.13
C PHE A 5 -7.77 -11.91 4.06
N ILE A 6 -6.72 -11.16 4.35
CA ILE A 6 -5.70 -11.53 5.33
C ILE A 6 -5.74 -10.54 6.49
N ILE A 7 -5.71 -11.07 7.71
CA ILE A 7 -5.62 -10.26 8.92
C ILE A 7 -4.14 -10.05 9.22
N ILE A 8 -3.76 -8.78 9.39
CA ILE A 8 -2.43 -8.42 9.90
C ILE A 8 -2.61 -7.62 11.19
N ASP A 9 -1.63 -7.75 12.08
CA ASP A 9 -1.47 -6.79 13.16
C ASP A 9 -0.88 -5.50 12.59
N TYR A 10 -1.50 -4.36 12.83
CA TYR A 10 -1.02 -3.03 12.49
C TYR A 10 -1.18 -2.12 13.71
N LEU A 11 -0.06 -1.70 14.31
CA LEU A 11 -0.05 -0.88 15.54
C LEU A 11 -0.91 -1.46 16.68
N ASN A 12 -0.74 -2.74 16.98
CA ASN A 12 -1.51 -3.51 17.98
C ASN A 12 -3.02 -3.59 17.66
N GLN A 13 -3.40 -3.43 16.40
CA GLN A 13 -4.77 -3.56 15.93
C GLN A 13 -4.84 -4.53 14.76
N ASN A 14 -5.76 -5.49 14.84
CA ASN A 14 -6.03 -6.40 13.74
C ASN A 14 -6.78 -5.68 12.62
N ILE A 15 -6.14 -5.54 11.45
CA ILE A 15 -6.74 -4.97 10.25
C ILE A 15 -6.88 -6.01 9.15
N LYS A 16 -8.02 -5.97 8.44
CA LYS A 16 -8.29 -6.84 7.30
C LYS A 16 -7.79 -6.19 6.02
N ILE A 17 -6.87 -6.87 5.34
CA ILE A 17 -6.33 -6.45 4.04
C ILE A 17 -6.86 -7.38 2.96
N LEU A 18 -7.52 -6.79 1.97
CA LEU A 18 -8.00 -7.51 0.80
C LEU A 18 -6.84 -7.81 -0.16
N GLN A 19 -6.63 -9.07 -0.53
CA GLN A 19 -5.81 -9.48 -1.67
C GLN A 19 -6.70 -9.53 -2.91
N PHE A 20 -6.39 -8.71 -3.91
CA PHE A 20 -7.15 -8.74 -5.16
C PHE A 20 -6.77 -9.96 -5.99
N ILE A 21 -7.72 -10.52 -6.74
CA ILE A 21 -7.45 -11.65 -7.66
C ILE A 21 -6.33 -11.33 -8.66
N SER A 22 -6.19 -10.05 -9.00
CA SER A 22 -5.13 -9.59 -9.93
C SER A 22 -3.76 -9.35 -9.28
N GLU A 23 -3.63 -9.57 -7.96
CA GLU A 23 -2.38 -9.51 -7.22
C GLU A 23 -1.77 -10.91 -7.10
N SER A 24 -0.54 -11.08 -7.58
CA SER A 24 0.23 -12.26 -7.23
C SER A 24 0.63 -12.24 -5.76
N ASP A 25 0.97 -13.39 -5.19
CA ASP A 25 1.41 -13.47 -3.79
C ASP A 25 2.62 -12.58 -3.50
N TYR A 26 3.57 -12.51 -4.46
CA TYR A 26 4.71 -11.59 -4.37
C TYR A 26 4.26 -10.13 -4.27
N GLN A 27 3.34 -9.71 -5.13
CA GLN A 27 2.80 -8.34 -5.15
C GLN A 27 2.05 -8.01 -3.85
N PHE A 28 1.28 -8.97 -3.35
CA PHE A 28 0.53 -8.82 -2.12
C PHE A 28 1.46 -8.70 -0.92
N ASN A 29 2.47 -9.57 -0.81
CA ASN A 29 3.47 -9.52 0.25
C ASN A 29 4.26 -8.20 0.25
N GLU A 30 4.66 -7.72 -0.93
CA GLU A 30 5.29 -6.41 -1.09
C GLU A 30 4.38 -5.27 -0.57
N ARG A 31 3.07 -5.35 -0.82
CA ARG A 31 2.11 -4.37 -0.29
C ARG A 31 1.94 -4.49 1.23
N LEU A 32 1.98 -5.70 1.81
CA LEU A 32 1.96 -5.88 3.27
C LEU A 32 3.21 -5.27 3.93
N LEU A 33 4.39 -5.47 3.34
CA LEU A 33 5.63 -4.84 3.80
C LEU A 33 5.55 -3.31 3.74
N PHE A 34 4.95 -2.77 2.68
CA PHE A 34 4.71 -1.33 2.57
C PHE A 34 3.77 -0.82 3.67
N ILE A 35 2.65 -1.53 3.94
CA ILE A 35 1.75 -1.18 5.05
C ILE A 35 2.53 -1.16 6.36
N LYS A 36 3.34 -2.18 6.65
CA LYS A 36 4.16 -2.22 7.86
C LYS A 36 5.15 -1.07 7.98
N LYS A 37 5.74 -0.61 6.87
CA LYS A 37 6.58 0.59 6.89
C LYS A 37 5.80 1.84 7.30
N LEU A 38 4.52 1.98 6.92
CA LEU A 38 3.73 3.15 7.27
C LEU A 38 3.53 3.33 8.78
N GLU A 39 3.68 2.27 9.58
CA GLU A 39 3.63 2.33 11.05
C GLU A 39 4.62 3.35 11.62
N THR A 40 5.79 3.51 11.00
CA THR A 40 6.83 4.41 11.48
C THR A 40 6.69 5.84 10.94
N PHE A 41 5.87 6.06 9.91
CA PHE A 41 5.77 7.36 9.24
C PHE A 41 4.45 8.10 9.46
N ILE A 42 3.34 7.40 9.72
CA ILE A 42 2.02 8.02 9.89
C ILE A 42 1.79 8.33 11.37
N SER A 43 1.81 9.61 11.73
CA SER A 43 1.44 10.12 13.05
C SER A 43 0.39 11.22 12.95
N PRO A 44 -0.79 11.08 13.58
CA PRO A 44 -1.21 9.94 14.39
C PRO A 44 -1.52 8.70 13.52
N PRO A 45 -1.36 7.48 14.07
CA PRO A 45 -1.79 6.23 13.44
C PRO A 45 -3.17 6.29 12.79
N ASN A 46 -3.26 5.91 11.50
CA ASN A 46 -4.53 5.83 10.80
C ASN A 46 -4.57 4.64 9.84
N ASN A 47 -5.31 3.59 10.23
CA ASN A 47 -5.41 2.34 9.46
C ASN A 47 -6.08 2.55 8.11
N LYS A 48 -7.11 3.41 8.04
CA LYS A 48 -7.81 3.70 6.78
C LYS A 48 -6.86 4.35 5.78
N GLU A 49 -6.03 5.27 6.27
CA GLU A 49 -5.04 5.94 5.45
C GLU A 49 -3.92 4.99 5.02
N ALA A 50 -3.42 4.15 5.92
CA ALA A 50 -2.42 3.13 5.58
C ALA A 50 -2.92 2.19 4.47
N ILE A 51 -4.17 1.71 4.59
CA ILE A 51 -4.80 0.88 3.56
C ILE A 51 -4.94 1.66 2.24
N ARG A 52 -5.39 2.92 2.29
CA ARG A 52 -5.55 3.76 1.10
C ARG A 52 -4.22 3.97 0.37
N LEU A 53 -3.17 4.37 1.11
CA LEU A 53 -1.82 4.59 0.57
C LEU A 53 -1.23 3.30 0.00
N SER A 54 -1.43 2.15 0.66
CA SER A 54 -0.93 0.87 0.16
C SER A 54 -1.52 0.48 -1.20
N LYS A 55 -2.81 0.78 -1.43
CA LYS A 55 -3.48 0.53 -2.71
C LYS A 55 -2.95 1.45 -3.80
N ILE A 56 -2.78 2.73 -3.49
CA ILE A 56 -2.21 3.73 -4.43
C ILE A 56 -0.78 3.32 -4.80
N TRP A 57 0.06 3.02 -3.80
CA TRP A 57 1.42 2.56 -4.00
C TRP A 57 1.48 1.31 -4.90
N TYR A 58 0.62 0.32 -4.65
CA TYR A 58 0.54 -0.88 -5.48
C TYR A 58 0.16 -0.57 -6.93
N SER A 59 -0.85 0.26 -7.14
CA SER A 59 -1.28 0.68 -8.47
C SER A 59 -0.17 1.40 -9.23
N ILE A 60 0.59 2.25 -8.55
CA ILE A 60 1.76 2.92 -9.13
C ILE A 60 2.85 1.91 -9.48
N LYS A 61 3.29 1.09 -8.51
CA LYS A 61 4.45 0.21 -8.64
C LYS A 61 4.23 -0.94 -9.61
N PHE A 62 3.07 -1.59 -9.55
CA PHE A 62 2.82 -2.85 -10.27
C PHE A 62 1.83 -2.70 -11.43
N LYS A 63 0.84 -1.81 -11.34
CA LYS A 63 -0.10 -1.56 -12.43
C LYS A 63 0.31 -0.40 -13.35
N LYS A 64 1.34 0.38 -12.97
CA LYS A 64 1.82 1.56 -13.70
C LYS A 64 0.71 2.60 -13.93
N CYS A 65 -0.21 2.73 -12.98
CA CYS A 65 -1.28 3.71 -13.05
C CYS A 65 -0.75 5.13 -12.85
N THR A 66 -1.34 6.08 -13.58
CA THR A 66 -1.05 7.50 -13.46
C THR A 66 -1.89 8.15 -12.36
N TYR A 67 -1.26 8.97 -11.53
CA TYR A 67 -1.93 9.77 -10.50
C TYR A 67 -1.53 11.24 -10.59
N PRO A 68 -2.27 12.16 -9.96
CA PRO A 68 -1.80 13.54 -9.81
C PRO A 68 -0.44 13.61 -9.10
N LEU A 69 0.38 14.59 -9.47
CA LEU A 69 1.74 14.77 -8.93
C LEU A 69 1.76 14.84 -7.39
N GLU A 70 0.75 15.45 -6.78
CA GLU A 70 0.61 15.52 -5.33
C GLU A 70 0.55 14.12 -4.68
N ILE A 71 -0.20 13.19 -5.28
CA ILE A 71 -0.32 11.82 -4.79
C ILE A 71 1.01 11.09 -4.94
N TYR A 72 1.71 11.27 -6.05
CA TYR A 72 3.06 10.71 -6.24
C TYR A 72 4.02 11.23 -5.18
N ASN A 73 4.07 12.55 -4.99
CA ASN A 73 4.93 13.18 -3.99
C ASN A 73 4.62 12.65 -2.58
N ASN A 74 3.34 12.38 -2.28
CA ASN A 74 2.99 11.80 -1.00
C ASN A 74 3.51 10.37 -0.85
N ILE A 75 3.40 9.54 -1.89
CA ILE A 75 3.90 8.16 -1.85
C ILE A 75 5.44 8.13 -1.79
N LEU A 76 6.13 9.04 -2.50
CA LEU A 76 7.59 9.13 -2.49
C LEU A 76 8.18 9.42 -1.10
N LYS A 77 7.41 10.03 -0.18
CA LYS A 77 7.83 10.20 1.22
C LYS A 77 8.06 8.85 1.93
N TYR A 78 7.38 7.80 1.47
CA TYR A 78 7.40 6.47 2.09
C TYR A 78 8.21 5.44 1.29
N ASP A 79 8.35 5.65 -0.02
CA ASP A 79 9.17 4.81 -0.90
C ASP A 79 9.78 5.64 -2.04
N SER A 80 10.99 6.14 -1.81
CA SER A 80 11.72 7.01 -2.74
C SER A 80 12.19 6.30 -4.02
N ASN A 81 12.10 4.97 -4.09
CA ASN A 81 12.62 4.17 -5.22
C ASN A 81 11.56 3.92 -6.30
N ILE A 82 10.36 4.47 -6.14
CA ILE A 82 9.30 4.33 -7.15
C ILE A 82 9.70 5.08 -8.41
N LYS A 83 9.74 4.36 -9.53
CA LYS A 83 9.98 4.93 -10.85
C LYS A 83 8.69 5.56 -11.37
N ILE A 84 8.65 6.88 -11.45
CA ILE A 84 7.58 7.63 -12.11
C ILE A 84 7.83 7.58 -13.62
N LYS A 85 6.82 7.19 -14.40
CA LYS A 85 6.82 7.42 -15.84
C LYS A 85 6.07 8.72 -16.10
N ASN A 86 6.80 9.74 -16.55
CA ASN A 86 6.22 10.91 -17.22
C ASN A 86 5.79 10.53 -18.63
#